data_AF-A0A164G3C0-F1
#
_entry.id   AF-A0A164G3C0-F1
#
_cell.length_a   1.000
_cell.length_b   1.000
_cell.length_c   1.000
_cell.angle_alpha   90.00
_cell.angle_beta   90.00
_cell.angle_gamma   90.00
#
_symmetry.space_group_name_H-M   'P 1'
#
loop_
_entity.id
_entity.type
_entity.pdbx_description
1 polymer ?
#
loop_
_entity_poly.entity_id
_entity_poly.type
_entity_poly.pdbx_seq_one_letter_code
_entity_poly.pdbx_strand_id
1 'polypeptide(L)'
;MHLLTFKILLMQLPYLICEGIDEPWVEAVHRWWYNDDKKLCFWPPRIKDSSKLRGFVENGYKPDSDWIGYPAKIRKAYETYEKATGKIKRAIKNSEDLLETTDT
;
A
#
# COMPACT_ATOMS: atom_id res chain seq x y z
N MET A 1 4.36 3.80 26.70
CA MET A 1 2.96 3.98 26.24
C MET A 1 2.83 4.51 24.80
N HIS A 2 3.88 5.02 24.13
CA HIS A 2 3.81 5.50 22.74
C HIS A 2 3.49 4.44 21.67
N LEU A 3 3.95 3.20 21.86
CA LEU A 3 3.72 2.10 20.89
C LEU A 3 2.24 1.69 20.78
N LEU A 4 1.47 1.79 21.87
CA LEU A 4 0.05 1.45 21.89
C LEU A 4 -0.76 2.47 21.08
N THR A 5 -0.49 3.76 21.28
CA THR A 5 -1.16 4.86 20.56
C THR A 5 -0.90 4.81 19.06
N PHE A 6 0.33 4.48 18.65
CA PHE A 6 0.69 4.36 17.23
C PHE A 6 -0.01 3.17 16.54
N LYS A 7 -0.11 2.02 17.22
CA LYS A 7 -0.90 0.88 16.72
C LYS A 7 -2.38 1.22 16.60
N ILE A 8 -2.96 1.91 17.59
CA ILE A 8 -4.37 2.31 17.56
C ILE A 8 -4.65 3.29 16.41
N LEU A 9 -3.79 4.28 16.20
CA LEU A 9 -3.95 5.24 15.10
C LEU A 9 -3.79 4.56 13.74
N LEU A 10 -2.83 3.65 13.61
CA LEU A 10 -2.70 2.82 12.42
C LEU A 10 -3.97 2.01 12.19
N MET A 11 -4.59 1.43 13.21
CA MET A 11 -5.82 0.63 13.06
C MET A 11 -7.05 1.44 12.61
N GLN A 12 -7.06 2.76 12.78
CA GLN A 12 -8.21 3.60 12.43
C GLN A 12 -8.17 4.18 11.02
N LEU A 13 -6.98 4.24 10.41
CA LEU A 13 -6.83 4.87 9.11
C LEU A 13 -7.22 3.90 7.97
N PRO A 14 -8.09 4.31 7.03
CA PRO A 14 -8.66 3.43 6.02
C PRO A 14 -7.66 3.02 4.94
N TYR A 15 -6.63 3.81 4.65
CA TYR A 15 -5.68 3.50 3.57
C TYR A 15 -4.30 3.10 4.11
N LEU A 16 -3.71 2.09 3.49
CA LEU A 16 -2.43 1.50 3.83
C LEU A 16 -1.50 1.60 2.63
N ILE A 17 -0.23 1.92 2.87
CA ILE A 17 0.85 1.60 1.94
C ILE A 17 1.37 0.22 2.31
N CYS A 18 1.20 -0.74 1.41
CA CYS A 18 1.71 -2.09 1.53
C CYS A 18 2.95 -2.27 0.65
N GLU A 19 3.89 -3.06 1.14
CA GLU A 19 5.07 -3.49 0.38
C GLU A 19 5.13 -5.00 0.35
N GLY A 20 5.35 -5.57 -0.83
CA GLY A 20 5.54 -7.00 -1.01
C GLY A 20 6.80 -7.51 -0.33
N ILE A 21 6.71 -8.71 0.26
CA ILE A 21 7.84 -9.38 0.90
C ILE A 21 8.59 -10.25 -0.11
N ASP A 22 7.86 -11.10 -0.84
CA ASP A 22 8.45 -12.06 -1.77
C ASP A 22 8.76 -11.43 -3.14
N GLU A 23 7.98 -10.41 -3.52
CA GLU A 23 8.15 -9.68 -4.77
C GLU A 23 8.19 -8.18 -4.50
N PRO A 24 9.12 -7.42 -5.13
CA PRO A 24 9.25 -5.99 -4.88
C PRO A 24 8.11 -5.23 -5.57
N TRP A 25 7.15 -4.79 -4.77
CA TRP A 25 6.11 -3.85 -5.17
C TRP A 25 5.69 -3.00 -3.97
N VAL A 26 5.20 -1.80 -4.25
CA VAL A 26 4.63 -0.90 -3.25
C VAL A 26 3.34 -0.33 -3.81
N GLU A 27 2.24 -0.45 -3.07
CA GLU A 27 0.96 0.11 -3.50
C GLU A 27 0.10 0.59 -2.33
N ALA A 28 -0.75 1.59 -2.60
CA ALA A 28 -1.77 2.04 -1.68
C ALA A 28 -3.03 1.17 -1.81
N VAL A 29 -3.53 0.65 -0.69
CA VAL A 29 -4.73 -0.18 -0.64
C VAL A 29 -5.65 0.24 0.50
N HIS A 30 -6.94 -0.07 0.41
CA HIS A 30 -7.84 0.08 1.55
C HIS A 30 -7.52 -0.99 2.61
N ARG A 31 -7.76 -0.71 3.89
CA ARG A 31 -7.42 -1.61 5.00
C ARG A 31 -8.05 -2.99 4.85
N TRP A 32 -9.25 -3.06 4.29
CA TRP A 32 -9.93 -4.34 4.01
C TRP A 32 -9.14 -5.23 3.03
N TRP A 33 -8.18 -4.68 2.29
CA TRP A 33 -7.30 -5.43 1.41
C TRP A 33 -6.10 -6.04 2.13
N TYR A 34 -5.99 -5.85 3.44
CA TYR A 34 -4.89 -6.38 4.22
C TYR A 34 -5.42 -7.22 5.39
N ASN A 35 -4.97 -8.47 5.47
CA ASN A 35 -5.23 -9.35 6.59
C ASN A 35 -4.09 -9.20 7.61
N ASP A 36 -4.37 -8.53 8.72
CA ASP A 36 -3.38 -8.27 9.77
C ASP A 36 -2.87 -9.53 10.47
N ASP A 37 -3.70 -10.55 10.63
CA ASP A 37 -3.32 -11.79 11.32
C ASP A 37 -2.38 -12.64 10.46
N LYS A 38 -2.70 -12.75 9.17
CA LYS A 38 -1.93 -13.56 8.20
C LYS A 38 -0.78 -12.79 7.55
N LYS A 39 -0.73 -11.46 7.70
CA LYS A 39 0.22 -10.56 7.01
C LYS A 39 0.16 -10.72 5.48
N LEU A 40 -1.05 -10.75 4.95
CA LEU A 40 -1.33 -10.89 3.51
C LEU A 40 -2.04 -9.65 2.99
N CYS A 41 -1.64 -9.18 1.81
CA CYS A 41 -2.33 -8.15 1.04
C CYS A 41 -3.00 -8.80 -0.18
N PHE A 42 -4.25 -8.43 -0.47
CA PHE A 42 -4.98 -8.91 -1.65
C PHE A 42 -4.64 -8.14 -2.93
N TRP A 43 -3.65 -7.24 -2.88
CA TRP A 43 -3.12 -6.58 -4.06
C TRP A 43 -2.21 -7.51 -4.86
N PRO A 44 -2.51 -7.77 -6.14
CA PRO A 44 -1.69 -8.64 -6.97
C PRO A 44 -0.41 -7.92 -7.47
N PRO A 45 0.79 -8.50 -7.24
CA PRO A 45 2.07 -7.85 -7.52
C PRO A 45 2.36 -7.58 -9.01
N ARG A 46 1.77 -8.37 -9.93
CA ARG A 46 2.19 -8.44 -11.34
C ARG A 46 1.14 -8.00 -12.36
N ILE A 47 0.20 -7.15 -11.96
CA ILE A 47 -0.82 -6.67 -12.90
C ILE A 47 -0.29 -5.49 -13.73
N LYS A 48 -0.24 -5.70 -15.06
CA LYS A 48 0.20 -4.69 -16.03
C LYS A 48 -0.76 -3.51 -16.16
N ASP A 49 -2.06 -3.77 -16.08
CA ASP A 49 -3.11 -2.74 -16.04
C ASP A 49 -3.93 -2.87 -14.77
N SER A 50 -3.56 -2.06 -13.77
CA SER A 50 -4.19 -2.05 -12.45
C SER A 50 -5.27 -0.98 -12.31
N SER A 51 -5.66 -0.29 -13.40
CA SER A 51 -6.63 0.82 -13.36
C SER A 51 -7.94 0.44 -12.68
N LYS A 52 -8.52 -0.71 -13.07
CA LYS A 52 -9.75 -1.24 -12.45
C LYS A 52 -9.58 -1.58 -10.97
N LEU A 53 -8.46 -2.19 -10.59
CA LEU A 53 -8.18 -2.54 -9.19
C LEU A 53 -7.98 -1.31 -8.32
N ARG A 54 -7.29 -0.28 -8.85
CA ARG A 54 -7.18 1.02 -8.18
C ARG A 54 -8.55 1.64 -7.98
N GLY A 55 -9.42 1.56 -8.98
CA GLY A 55 -10.82 1.97 -8.85
C GLY A 55 -11.55 1.22 -7.73
N PHE A 56 -11.35 -0.09 -7.59
CA PHE A 56 -11.93 -0.85 -6.47
C PHE A 56 -11.36 -0.42 -5.11
N VAL A 57 -10.05 -0.21 -5.02
CA VAL A 57 -9.40 0.28 -3.79
C VAL A 57 -9.94 1.65 -3.39
N GLU A 58 -10.00 2.59 -4.33
CA GLU A 58 -10.44 3.97 -4.11
C GLU A 58 -11.91 4.04 -3.69
N ASN A 59 -12.76 3.18 -4.25
CA ASN A 59 -14.17 3.06 -3.87
C ASN A 59 -14.39 2.19 -2.62
N GLY A 60 -13.33 1.74 -1.94
CA GLY A 60 -13.45 0.93 -0.72
C GLY A 60 -14.07 -0.45 -0.95
N TYR A 61 -13.97 -1.02 -2.16
CA TYR A 61 -14.41 -2.38 -2.41
C TYR A 61 -13.68 -3.33 -1.48
N LYS A 62 -14.39 -4.30 -0.91
CA LYS A 62 -13.84 -5.29 0.01
C LYS A 62 -13.55 -6.59 -0.74
N PRO A 63 -12.32 -7.12 -0.72
CA PRO A 63 -12.02 -8.45 -1.23
C PRO A 63 -12.85 -9.51 -0.50
N ASP A 64 -13.32 -10.50 -1.25
CA ASP A 64 -14.06 -11.64 -0.72
C ASP A 64 -13.11 -12.80 -0.34
N SER A 65 -13.67 -13.94 0.08
CA SER A 65 -12.91 -15.10 0.58
C SER A 65 -12.04 -15.77 -0.48
N ASP A 66 -12.32 -15.55 -1.76
CA ASP A 66 -11.69 -16.30 -2.86
C ASP A 66 -10.47 -15.55 -3.42
N TRP A 67 -10.20 -14.34 -2.93
CA TRP A 67 -9.05 -13.55 -3.36
C TRP A 67 -7.75 -14.13 -2.81
N ILE A 68 -6.76 -14.19 -3.69
CA ILE A 68 -5.41 -14.63 -3.34
C ILE A 68 -4.74 -13.53 -2.52
N GLY A 69 -4.26 -13.89 -1.33
CA GLY A 69 -3.45 -13.03 -0.48
C GLY A 69 -1.96 -13.22 -0.77
N TYR A 70 -1.23 -12.11 -0.86
CA TYR A 70 0.21 -12.07 -1.13
C TYR A 70 0.96 -11.56 0.11
N PRO A 71 2.06 -12.20 0.52
CA PRO A 71 2.87 -11.74 1.66
C PRO A 71 3.31 -10.29 1.51
N ALA A 72 2.93 -9.48 2.49
CA ALA A 72 3.18 -8.04 2.47
C ALA A 72 3.32 -7.49 3.88
N LYS A 73 3.93 -6.31 4.00
CA LYS A 73 4.02 -5.55 5.24
C LYS A 73 3.44 -4.16 5.07
N ILE A 74 2.80 -3.65 6.13
CA ILE A 74 2.33 -2.26 6.18
C ILE A 74 3.53 -1.35 6.42
N ARG A 75 3.74 -0.37 5.53
CA ARG A 75 4.75 0.69 5.69
C ARG A 75 4.18 1.89 6.44
N LYS A 76 2.96 2.32 6.10
CA LYS A 76 2.32 3.50 6.67
C LYS A 76 0.82 3.48 6.41
N ALA A 77 0.04 4.22 7.19
CA ALA A 77 -1.40 4.41 6.98
C ALA A 77 -1.77 5.89 6.82
N TYR A 78 -2.88 6.14 6.13
CA TYR A 78 -3.37 7.45 5.71
C TYR A 78 -4.90 7.54 5.76
N GLU A 79 -5.40 8.76 5.93
CA GLU A 79 -6.85 9.03 5.97
C GLU A 79 -7.53 8.97 4.60
N THR A 80 -6.81 9.24 3.50
CA THR A 80 -7.34 9.15 2.13
C THR A 80 -6.38 8.46 1.18
N TYR A 81 -6.94 7.93 0.08
CA TYR A 81 -6.19 7.25 -0.97
C TYR A 81 -5.20 8.20 -1.68
N GLU A 82 -5.59 9.45 -1.91
CA GLU A 82 -4.76 10.46 -2.57
C GLU A 82 -3.53 10.81 -1.73
N LYS A 83 -3.66 10.85 -0.39
CA LYS A 83 -2.51 11.08 0.49
C LYS A 83 -1.54 9.90 0.47
N ALA A 84 -2.05 8.68 0.46
CA ALA A 84 -1.23 7.47 0.36
C ALA A 84 -0.48 7.41 -0.98
N THR A 85 -1.20 7.51 -2.10
CA THR A 85 -0.62 7.48 -3.45
C THR A 85 0.30 8.67 -3.72
N GLY A 86 -0.05 9.87 -3.23
CA GLY A 86 0.80 11.05 -3.33
C GLY A 86 2.14 10.87 -2.64
N LYS A 87 2.20 10.13 -1.52
CA LYS A 87 3.46 9.79 -0.86
C LYS A 87 4.30 8.82 -1.71
N ILE A 88 3.67 7.81 -2.31
CA ILE A 88 4.35 6.85 -3.19
C ILE A 88 4.95 7.58 -4.39
N LYS A 89 4.14 8.38 -5.11
CA LYS A 89 4.59 9.16 -6.28
C LYS A 89 5.75 10.09 -5.95
N ARG A 90 5.69 10.79 -4.80
CA ARG A 90 6.79 11.67 -4.37
C ARG A 90 8.07 10.89 -4.07
N ALA A 91 7.96 9.71 -3.47
CA ALA A 91 9.12 8.86 -3.21
C ALA A 91 9.76 8.37 -4.51
N ILE A 92 8.95 7.94 -5.49
CA ILE A 92 9.41 7.53 -6.83
C ILE A 92 10.13 8.68 -7.52
N LYS A 93 9.48 9.86 -7.61
CA LYS A 93 10.09 11.04 -8.23
C LYS A 93 11.42 11.40 -7.60
N ASN A 94 11.47 11.47 -6.27
CA ASN A 94 12.71 11.80 -5.57
C ASN A 94 13.80 10.74 -5.79
N SER A 95 13.46 9.45 -5.96
CA SER A 95 14.44 8.41 -6.28
C SER A 95 14.95 8.52 -7.72
N GLU A 96 14.10 8.87 -8.68
CA GLU A 96 14.48 9.11 -10.07
C GLU A 96 15.37 10.34 -10.19
N ASP A 97 14.96 11.45 -9.56
CA ASP A 97 15.73 12.70 -9.51
C ASP A 97 17.14 12.48 -8.89
N LEU A 98 17.28 11.54 -7.94
CA LEU A 98 18.60 11.19 -7.35
C LEU A 98 19.48 10.38 -8.31
N LEU A 99 18.88 9.53 -9.15
CA LEU A 99 19.62 8.75 -10.17
C LEU A 99 20.12 9.64 -11.31
N GLU A 100 19.49 10.78 -11.54
CA GLU A 100 19.86 11.73 -12.61
C GLU A 100 21.04 12.66 -12.23
N THR A 101 21.53 12.59 -10.98
CA THR A 101 22.59 13.50 -10.47
C THR A 101 24.02 12.94 -10.46
N THR A 102 24.24 11.74 -10.99
CA THR A 102 25.59 11.16 -11.14
C THR A 102 25.94 10.97 -12.60
N ASP A 103 26.23 12.06 -13.30
CA ASP A 103 27.13 12.08 -14.46
C ASP A 103 27.52 13.53 -14.79
N THR A 104 28.62 14.01 -14.19
CA THR A 104 29.57 14.97 -14.81
C THR A 104 30.92 14.84 -14.13
#